data_AF-A0A1Q7I082-F1
#
_entry.id   AF-A0A1Q7I082-F1
#
_cell.length_a   1.000
_cell.length_b   1.000
_cell.length_c   1.000
_cell.angle_alpha   90.00
_cell.angle_beta   90.00
_cell.angle_gamma   90.00
#
_symmetry.space_group_name_H-M   'P 1'
#
loop_
_entity.id
_entity.type
_entity.pdbx_description
1 polymer ?
#
loop_
_entity_poly.entity_id
_entity_poly.type
_entity_poly.pdbx_seq_one_letter_code
_entity_poly.pdbx_strand_id
1 'polypeptide(L)'
;MIGRFARRIHAEDEGLTLIELMLVVIIIAVLAGVIAVNLNGVVANAKLNSMKGTLSGMQTAVDTFAANKDGKYPTAAGTGPAAISAAAADNNGKTFVESYVHNLPSTVCADWGVTCSAGAPSWSVSANGKAYFTDGAATPNYWYLPTSVTAAGTTTAP
;
A
#
# COMPACT_ATOMS: atom_id res chain seq x y z
N MET A 1 -1.40 -23.52 68.11
CA MET A 1 -2.04 -22.20 67.83
C MET A 1 -2.01 -21.95 66.34
N ILE A 2 -3.13 -22.13 65.63
CA ILE A 2 -3.29 -21.60 64.27
C ILE A 2 -4.72 -21.05 64.20
N GLY A 3 -4.81 -19.72 64.13
CA GLY A 3 -6.06 -18.97 64.19
C GLY A 3 -6.88 -19.09 62.91
N ARG A 4 -8.19 -19.21 63.08
CA ARG A 4 -9.23 -19.00 62.07
C ARG A 4 -9.09 -17.62 61.45
N PHE A 5 -9.28 -17.49 60.13
CA PHE A 5 -10.08 -16.42 59.50
C PHE A 5 -10.25 -16.73 58.00
N ALA A 6 -11.15 -17.64 57.66
CA ALA A 6 -11.66 -17.76 56.30
C ALA A 6 -12.70 -16.65 56.09
N ARG A 7 -12.28 -15.53 55.49
CA ARG A 7 -13.16 -14.42 55.10
C ARG A 7 -13.91 -14.85 53.83
N ARG A 8 -15.21 -15.12 53.94
CA ARG A 8 -16.09 -15.29 52.78
C ARG A 8 -16.22 -13.94 52.08
N ILE A 9 -15.63 -13.79 50.90
CA ILE A 9 -15.95 -12.71 49.98
C ILE A 9 -17.30 -13.09 49.37
N HIS A 10 -18.40 -12.55 49.90
CA HIS A 10 -19.62 -12.46 49.11
C HIS A 10 -19.35 -11.36 48.08
N ALA A 11 -19.03 -11.76 46.85
CA ALA A 11 -19.19 -10.86 45.72
C ALA A 11 -20.71 -10.66 45.59
N GLU A 12 -21.18 -9.47 45.95
CA GLU A 12 -22.53 -9.05 45.58
C GLU A 12 -22.51 -8.98 44.06
N ASP A 13 -23.11 -9.97 43.39
CA ASP A 13 -23.35 -9.93 41.95
C ASP A 13 -24.38 -8.81 41.69
N GLU A 14 -23.90 -7.57 41.66
CA GLU A 14 -24.62 -6.42 41.15
C GLU A 14 -24.88 -6.67 39.66
N GLY A 15 -26.06 -7.20 39.34
CA GLY A 15 -26.47 -7.48 37.97
C GLY A 15 -26.53 -6.20 37.14
N LEU A 16 -25.89 -6.23 35.95
CA LEU A 16 -26.02 -5.21 34.92
C LEU A 16 -27.50 -4.87 34.71
N THR A 17 -27.84 -3.59 34.87
CA THR A 17 -29.22 -3.16 34.67
C THR A 17 -29.55 -3.19 33.19
N LEU A 18 -30.78 -3.56 32.82
CA LEU A 18 -31.21 -3.54 31.42
C LEU A 18 -31.03 -2.15 30.79
N ILE A 19 -31.28 -1.10 31.58
CA ILE A 19 -31.13 0.29 31.12
C ILE A 19 -29.66 0.65 30.80
N GLU A 20 -28.70 0.08 31.52
CA GLU A 20 -27.28 0.30 31.29
C GLU A 20 -26.84 -0.30 29.97
N LEU A 21 -27.26 -1.54 29.67
CA LEU A 21 -26.97 -2.15 28.38
C LEU A 21 -27.73 -1.48 27.23
N MET A 22 -28.95 -0.99 27.48
CA MET A 22 -29.74 -0.24 26.48
C MET A 22 -29.09 1.09 26.12
N LEU A 23 -28.65 1.87 27.11
CA LEU A 23 -27.98 3.15 26.86
C LEU A 23 -26.64 2.94 26.14
N VAL A 24 -25.91 1.87 26.44
CA VAL A 24 -24.66 1.53 25.74
C VAL A 24 -24.90 1.23 24.26
N VAL A 25 -25.88 0.38 23.92
CA VAL A 25 -26.16 0.09 22.50
C VAL A 25 -26.70 1.32 21.76
N ILE A 26 -27.43 2.21 22.44
CA ILE A 26 -27.88 3.49 21.86
C ILE A 26 -26.67 4.39 21.55
N ILE A 27 -25.74 4.54 22.49
CA ILE A 27 -24.53 5.35 22.27
C ILE A 27 -23.69 4.75 21.14
N ILE A 28 -23.48 3.42 21.12
CA ILE A 28 -22.74 2.75 20.05
C ILE A 28 -23.44 2.93 18.70
N ALA A 29 -24.77 2.86 18.64
CA ALA A 29 -25.52 3.08 17.40
C ALA A 29 -25.34 4.51 16.85
N VAL A 30 -25.35 5.53 17.71
CA VAL A 30 -25.10 6.92 17.32
C VAL A 30 -23.66 7.12 16.85
N LEU A 31 -22.67 6.62 17.61
CA LEU A 31 -21.26 6.74 17.25
C LEU A 31 -20.94 6.02 15.94
N ALA A 32 -21.48 4.82 15.73
CA ALA A 32 -21.31 4.06 14.50
C ALA A 32 -21.86 4.82 13.27
N GLY A 33 -23.01 5.49 13.41
CA GLY A 33 -23.62 6.28 12.34
C GLY A 33 -22.74 7.45 11.86
N VAL A 34 -22.09 8.17 12.79
CA VAL A 34 -21.21 9.32 12.44
C VAL A 34 -19.91 8.85 11.79
N ILE A 35 -19.32 7.75 12.25
CA ILE A 35 -18.03 7.25 11.76
C ILE A 35 -18.13 6.73 10.30
N ALA A 36 -19.29 6.19 9.91
CA ALA A 36 -19.47 5.55 8.60
C ALA A 36 -19.28 6.50 7.39
N VAL A 37 -19.58 7.80 7.53
CA VAL A 37 -19.64 8.73 6.39
C VAL A 37 -18.26 9.07 5.81
N ASN A 38 -17.17 8.97 6.59
CA ASN A 38 -15.84 9.46 6.17
C ASN A 38 -14.79 8.37 5.91
N LEU A 39 -15.10 7.10 6.13
CA LEU A 39 -14.08 6.04 6.04
C LEU A 39 -13.58 5.80 4.61
N ASN A 40 -14.46 5.92 3.61
CA ASN A 40 -14.12 5.62 2.22
C ASN A 40 -13.00 6.53 1.65
N GLY A 41 -13.05 7.84 1.93
CA GLY A 41 -12.03 8.79 1.49
C GLY A 41 -10.69 8.59 2.19
N VAL A 42 -10.70 8.26 3.48
CA VAL A 42 -9.47 7.99 4.25
C VAL A 42 -8.76 6.74 3.74
N VAL A 43 -9.52 5.68 3.44
CA VAL A 43 -8.94 4.43 2.90
C VAL A 43 -8.37 4.66 1.50
N ALA A 44 -9.07 5.38 0.61
CA ALA A 44 -8.56 5.69 -0.72
C ALA A 44 -7.25 6.49 -0.67
N ASN A 45 -7.19 7.52 0.17
CA ASN A 45 -5.98 8.32 0.38
C ASN A 45 -4.83 7.51 1.00
N ALA A 46 -5.13 6.60 1.94
CA ALA A 46 -4.13 5.72 2.53
C ALA A 46 -3.50 4.78 1.47
N LYS A 47 -4.31 4.25 0.56
CA LYS A 47 -3.83 3.42 -0.56
C LYS A 47 -2.95 4.20 -1.54
N LEU A 48 -3.35 5.42 -1.91
CA LEU A 48 -2.54 6.29 -2.76
C LEU A 48 -1.21 6.70 -2.08
N ASN A 49 -1.24 6.98 -0.78
CA ASN A 49 -0.03 7.28 0.00
C ASN A 49 0.89 6.05 0.10
N SER A 50 0.31 4.84 0.23
CA SER A 50 1.08 3.60 0.17
C SER A 50 1.77 3.44 -1.18
N MET A 51 1.06 3.71 -2.28
CA MET A 51 1.64 3.71 -3.63
C MET A 51 2.79 4.72 -3.75
N LYS A 52 2.65 5.92 -3.16
CA LYS A 52 3.75 6.92 -3.10
C LYS A 52 4.99 6.35 -2.43
N GLY A 53 4.82 5.72 -1.27
CA GLY A 53 5.92 5.13 -0.50
C GLY A 53 6.61 4.01 -1.27
N THR A 54 5.82 3.13 -1.90
CA THR A 54 6.33 2.07 -2.76
C THR A 54 7.10 2.63 -3.96
N LEU A 55 6.56 3.64 -4.66
CA LEU A 55 7.23 4.28 -5.79
C LEU A 55 8.55 4.95 -5.37
N SER A 56 8.58 5.61 -4.20
CA SER A 56 9.81 6.19 -3.66
C SER A 56 10.85 5.11 -3.36
N GLY A 57 10.46 4.01 -2.71
CA GLY A 57 11.35 2.90 -2.41
C GLY A 57 11.90 2.23 -3.68
N MET A 58 11.03 2.05 -4.68
CA MET A 58 11.43 1.55 -6.00
C MET A 58 12.41 2.49 -6.69
N GLN A 59 12.19 3.81 -6.63
CA GLN A 59 13.12 4.78 -7.22
C GLN A 59 14.49 4.72 -6.53
N THR A 60 14.53 4.67 -5.20
CA THR A 60 15.80 4.50 -4.44
C THR A 60 16.53 3.22 -4.82
N ALA A 61 15.80 2.11 -4.98
CA ALA A 61 16.39 0.86 -5.45
C ALA A 61 16.99 1.01 -6.85
N VAL A 62 16.29 1.67 -7.78
CA VAL A 62 16.77 1.91 -9.14
C VAL A 62 18.03 2.79 -9.14
N ASP A 63 18.05 3.84 -8.33
CA ASP A 63 19.20 4.73 -8.20
C ASP A 63 20.42 3.99 -7.64
N THR A 64 20.20 3.13 -6.63
CA THR A 64 21.26 2.29 -6.03
C THR A 64 21.78 1.26 -7.04
N PHE A 65 20.89 0.69 -7.85
CA PHE A 65 21.27 -0.21 -8.93
C PHE A 65 22.15 0.51 -9.96
N ALA A 66 21.73 1.69 -10.42
CA ALA A 66 22.48 2.48 -11.38
C ALA A 66 23.85 2.88 -10.83
N ALA A 67 23.93 3.30 -9.57
CA ALA A 67 25.20 3.62 -8.92
C ALA A 67 26.18 2.44 -8.92
N ASN A 68 25.68 1.21 -8.72
CA ASN A 68 26.50 -0.01 -8.69
C ASN A 68 26.78 -0.62 -10.09
N LYS A 69 26.10 -0.14 -11.13
CA LYS A 69 26.17 -0.69 -12.50
C LYS A 69 26.63 0.35 -13.52
N ASP A 70 27.53 1.24 -13.13
CA ASP A 70 28.13 2.27 -13.99
C ASP A 70 27.09 3.19 -14.66
N GLY A 71 26.06 3.59 -13.90
CA GLY A 71 24.96 4.43 -14.38
C GLY A 71 23.92 3.68 -15.24
N LYS A 72 24.03 2.36 -15.39
CA LYS A 72 23.07 1.57 -16.17
C LYS A 72 21.83 1.24 -15.35
N TYR A 73 20.67 1.61 -15.88
CA TYR A 73 19.38 1.28 -15.28
C TYR A 73 18.95 -0.17 -15.55
N PRO A 74 18.12 -0.75 -14.67
CA PRO A 74 17.58 -2.08 -14.89
C PRO A 74 16.58 -2.04 -16.05
N THR A 75 17.01 -2.51 -17.22
CA THR A 75 16.18 -2.62 -18.42
C THR A 75 16.25 -4.05 -18.96
N ALA A 76 15.19 -4.48 -19.67
CA ALA A 76 15.26 -5.69 -20.49
C ALA A 76 15.85 -5.29 -21.84
N ALA A 77 17.05 -5.80 -22.15
CA ALA A 77 17.67 -5.75 -23.47
C ALA A 77 17.86 -4.36 -24.13
N GLY A 78 17.91 -3.25 -23.36
CA GLY A 78 18.50 -1.99 -23.82
C GLY A 78 17.66 -1.14 -24.79
N THR A 79 16.36 -1.41 -25.00
CA THR A 79 15.51 -0.56 -25.85
C THR A 79 14.16 -0.28 -25.19
N GLY A 80 14.13 0.70 -24.30
CA GLY A 80 12.89 1.26 -23.75
C GLY A 80 12.47 0.74 -22.37
N PRO A 81 11.30 1.16 -21.90
CA PRO A 81 10.79 0.74 -20.60
C PRO A 81 10.52 -0.76 -20.58
N ALA A 82 10.98 -1.43 -19.52
CA ALA A 82 10.81 -2.87 -19.39
C ALA A 82 10.06 -3.21 -18.10
N ALA A 83 9.12 -4.16 -18.23
CA ALA A 83 8.47 -4.76 -17.07
C ALA A 83 9.52 -5.45 -16.19
N ILE A 84 9.45 -5.16 -14.90
CA ILE A 84 10.33 -5.74 -13.90
C ILE A 84 9.74 -7.10 -13.53
N SER A 85 10.45 -8.20 -13.79
CA SER A 85 9.99 -9.54 -13.44
C SER A 85 11.13 -10.39 -12.86
N ALA A 86 10.79 -11.22 -11.89
CA ALA A 86 11.72 -12.17 -11.27
C ALA A 86 12.04 -13.38 -12.19
N ALA A 87 11.24 -13.62 -13.24
CA ALA A 87 11.27 -14.85 -14.04
C ALA A 87 12.19 -14.81 -15.28
N ALA A 88 12.87 -13.71 -15.59
CA ALA A 88 13.69 -13.60 -16.80
C ALA A 88 15.17 -13.92 -16.52
N ALA A 89 15.65 -15.07 -17.01
CA ALA A 89 16.87 -15.74 -16.56
C ALA A 89 18.22 -15.07 -16.90
N ASP A 90 18.30 -13.96 -17.65
CA ASP A 90 19.58 -13.23 -17.91
C ASP A 90 19.42 -11.70 -18.09
N ASN A 91 18.37 -11.09 -17.54
CA ASN A 91 18.14 -9.65 -17.69
C ASN A 91 18.50 -8.91 -16.40
N ASN A 92 19.17 -7.75 -16.50
CA ASN A 92 19.43 -6.84 -15.38
C ASN A 92 18.23 -6.61 -14.44
N GLY A 93 17.00 -6.77 -14.96
CA GLY A 93 15.76 -6.77 -14.17
C GLY A 93 15.68 -7.87 -13.10
N LYS A 94 16.16 -9.09 -13.35
CA LYS A 94 16.20 -10.16 -12.33
C LYS A 94 17.19 -9.83 -11.22
N THR A 95 18.41 -9.40 -11.58
CA THR A 95 19.41 -8.94 -10.60
C THR A 95 18.90 -7.76 -9.77
N PHE A 96 18.17 -6.83 -10.40
CA PHE A 96 17.52 -5.73 -9.69
C PHE A 96 16.50 -6.24 -8.67
N VAL A 97 15.60 -7.15 -9.08
CA VAL A 97 14.60 -7.72 -8.17
C VAL A 97 15.26 -8.50 -7.04
N GLU A 98 16.19 -9.38 -7.33
CA GLU A 98 16.80 -10.27 -6.32
C GLU A 98 17.71 -9.52 -5.35
N SER A 99 18.49 -8.54 -5.83
CA SER A 99 19.53 -7.88 -5.02
C SER A 99 19.16 -6.51 -4.45
N TYR A 100 18.15 -5.83 -4.99
CA TYR A 100 17.82 -4.45 -4.59
C TYR A 100 16.39 -4.29 -4.10
N VAL A 101 15.42 -4.94 -4.74
CA VAL A 101 14.01 -4.82 -4.37
C VAL A 101 13.59 -5.92 -3.39
N HIS A 102 14.18 -7.11 -3.50
CA HIS A 102 13.91 -8.35 -2.76
C HIS A 102 12.49 -8.92 -2.88
N ASN A 103 11.45 -8.07 -2.98
CA ASN A 103 10.07 -8.46 -3.23
C ASN A 103 9.35 -7.42 -4.09
N LEU A 104 8.76 -7.86 -5.21
CA LEU A 104 8.00 -6.96 -6.07
C LEU A 104 6.69 -6.51 -5.39
N PRO A 105 6.32 -5.22 -5.49
CA PRO A 105 5.04 -4.76 -4.97
C PRO A 105 3.86 -5.38 -5.72
N SER A 106 2.68 -5.36 -5.10
CA SER A 106 1.44 -5.84 -5.73
C SER A 106 1.20 -5.18 -7.09
N THR A 107 0.77 -5.98 -8.06
CA THR A 107 0.31 -5.50 -9.37
C THR A 107 -1.20 -5.23 -9.39
N VAL A 108 -1.92 -5.52 -8.30
CA VAL A 108 -3.37 -5.31 -8.25
C VAL A 108 -3.68 -3.83 -8.05
N CYS A 109 -4.33 -3.19 -9.01
CA CYS A 109 -4.66 -1.75 -8.94
C CYS A 109 -5.49 -1.37 -7.70
N ALA A 110 -6.40 -2.25 -7.26
CA ALA A 110 -7.27 -1.98 -6.12
C ALA A 110 -6.51 -1.83 -4.79
N ASP A 111 -5.29 -2.37 -4.67
CA ASP A 111 -4.42 -2.19 -3.50
C ASP A 111 -3.91 -0.75 -3.40
N TRP A 112 -3.77 -0.08 -4.55
CA TRP A 112 -3.27 1.28 -4.68
C TRP A 112 -4.37 2.33 -4.77
N GLY A 113 -5.65 1.91 -4.73
CA GLY A 113 -6.79 2.81 -4.89
C GLY A 113 -6.97 3.31 -6.32
N VAL A 114 -6.43 2.58 -7.30
CA VAL A 114 -6.56 2.89 -8.73
C VAL A 114 -7.42 1.81 -9.42
N THR A 115 -8.10 2.19 -10.49
CA THR A 115 -8.88 1.24 -11.32
C THR A 115 -8.07 0.91 -12.56
N CYS A 116 -7.75 -0.36 -12.79
CA CYS A 116 -7.03 -0.74 -14.01
C CYS A 116 -7.94 -0.58 -15.23
N SER A 117 -7.39 -0.07 -16.33
CA SER A 117 -7.89 -0.40 -17.66
C SER A 117 -7.62 -1.89 -17.97
N ALA A 118 -8.25 -2.45 -19.01
CA ALA A 118 -8.24 -3.89 -19.32
C ALA A 118 -6.85 -4.51 -19.67
N GLY A 119 -5.74 -3.81 -19.41
CA GLY A 119 -4.39 -4.32 -19.61
C GLY A 119 -3.85 -5.09 -18.40
N ALA A 120 -2.64 -5.61 -18.55
CA ALA A 120 -1.91 -6.28 -17.48
C ALA A 120 -1.12 -5.24 -16.65
N PRO A 121 -1.55 -4.89 -15.44
CA PRO A 121 -0.83 -3.93 -14.61
C PRO A 121 0.55 -4.46 -14.24
N SER A 122 1.54 -3.59 -14.22
CA SER A 122 2.92 -3.98 -13.96
C SER A 122 3.79 -2.85 -13.42
N TRP A 123 4.89 -3.24 -12.78
CA TRP A 123 5.96 -2.34 -12.38
C TRP A 123 7.03 -2.32 -13.46
N SER A 124 7.48 -1.14 -13.84
CA SER A 124 8.44 -0.94 -14.94
C SER A 124 9.46 0.13 -14.59
N VAL A 125 10.64 0.04 -15.22
CA VAL A 125 11.65 1.11 -15.18
C VAL A 125 11.86 1.64 -16.59
N SER A 126 11.78 2.96 -16.74
CA SER A 126 12.07 3.65 -18.00
C SER A 126 13.56 3.60 -18.33
N ALA A 127 13.92 3.75 -19.61
CA ALA A 127 15.31 3.91 -20.03
C ALA A 127 16.04 5.08 -19.31
N ASN A 128 15.30 6.08 -18.83
CA ASN A 128 15.82 7.20 -18.06
C ASN A 128 15.87 6.94 -16.54
N GLY A 129 15.70 5.70 -16.09
CA GLY A 129 15.80 5.31 -14.68
C GLY A 129 14.58 5.64 -13.80
N LYS A 130 13.46 6.04 -14.41
CA LYS A 130 12.22 6.31 -13.66
C LYS A 130 11.49 5.02 -13.37
N ALA A 131 11.25 4.71 -12.10
CA ALA A 131 10.35 3.64 -11.69
C ALA A 131 8.89 4.10 -11.80
N TYR A 132 8.02 3.27 -12.37
CA TYR A 132 6.61 3.58 -12.49
C TYR A 132 5.74 2.32 -12.46
N PHE A 133 4.48 2.51 -12.06
CA PHE A 133 3.41 1.53 -12.16
C PHE A 133 2.54 1.89 -13.37
N THR A 134 2.22 0.91 -14.21
CA THR A 134 1.23 1.04 -15.29
C THR A 134 0.02 0.19 -14.94
N ASP A 135 -1.16 0.71 -15.25
CA ASP A 135 -2.43 0.00 -15.11
C ASP A 135 -2.67 -0.99 -16.27
N GLY A 136 -1.76 -1.06 -17.24
CA GLY A 136 -1.85 -1.91 -18.42
C GLY A 136 -2.29 -1.17 -19.70
N ALA A 137 -2.74 0.09 -19.60
CA ALA A 137 -2.80 0.98 -20.75
C ALA A 137 -1.48 1.76 -20.88
N ALA A 138 -1.12 2.14 -22.12
CA ALA A 138 0.07 2.94 -22.41
C ALA A 138 0.11 4.27 -21.62
N THR A 139 -1.05 4.75 -21.13
CA THR A 139 -1.25 5.87 -20.22
C THR A 139 -2.56 5.67 -19.46
N PRO A 140 -2.64 5.94 -18.14
CA PRO A 140 -1.66 6.67 -17.33
C PRO A 140 -0.59 5.80 -16.65
N ASN A 141 0.63 6.34 -16.55
CA ASN A 141 1.70 5.77 -15.72
C ASN A 141 1.80 6.55 -14.41
N TYR A 142 1.91 5.84 -13.29
CA TYR A 142 2.09 6.40 -11.96
C TYR A 142 3.58 6.35 -11.59
N TRP A 143 4.20 7.49 -11.35
CA TRP A 143 5.58 7.58 -10.89
C TRP A 143 5.72 8.49 -9.68
N TYR A 144 6.84 8.37 -8.96
CA TYR A 144 7.12 9.25 -7.84
C TYR A 144 7.34 10.69 -8.32
N LEU A 145 6.55 11.66 -7.84
CA LEU A 145 6.99 13.05 -7.78
C LEU A 145 7.10 13.50 -6.31
N PRO A 146 8.13 14.28 -5.95
CA PRO A 146 8.27 14.81 -4.59
C PRO A 146 7.03 15.62 -4.16
N THR A 147 6.44 16.35 -5.10
CA THR A 147 5.35 17.31 -4.89
C THR A 147 3.96 16.77 -5.24
N SER A 148 3.83 15.61 -5.88
CA SER A 148 2.52 14.98 -6.16
C SER A 148 2.64 13.51 -6.55
N VAL A 149 1.58 12.72 -6.34
CA VAL A 149 1.39 11.43 -7.02
C VAL A 149 0.26 11.65 -7.99
N THR A 150 0.57 12.32 -9.10
CA THR A 150 -0.39 12.47 -10.18
C THR A 150 -0.06 11.42 -11.23
N ALA A 151 -1.07 10.60 -11.56
CA ALA A 151 -1.15 9.95 -12.85
C ALA A 151 -0.90 11.01 -13.91
N ALA A 152 0.28 11.00 -14.53
CA ALA A 152 0.50 11.88 -15.66
C ALA A 152 -0.31 11.30 -16.83
N GLY A 153 -1.51 11.84 -17.04
CA GLY A 153 -2.33 11.43 -18.16
C GLY A 153 -3.79 11.86 -18.15
N THR A 154 -4.47 11.93 -17.00
CA THR A 154 -5.86 12.41 -16.99
C THR A 154 -6.17 13.23 -15.74
N THR A 155 -6.52 14.48 -16.01
CA THR A 155 -7.15 15.46 -15.15
C THR A 155 -8.46 14.91 -14.57
N THR A 156 -8.41 14.16 -13.48
CA THR A 156 -9.47 14.11 -12.44
C THR A 156 -9.06 13.13 -11.35
N ALA A 157 -8.51 13.66 -10.27
CA ALA A 157 -8.92 13.13 -8.97
C ALA A 157 -10.32 13.71 -8.68
N PRO A 158 -11.23 12.99 -8.02
CA PRO A 158 -12.35 13.64 -7.36
C PRO A 158 -11.86 14.68 -6.34
#